data_AF-A0A377CBF3-F1
#
_entry.id   AF-A0A377CBF3-F1
#
_cell.length_a   1.000
_cell.length_b   1.000
_cell.length_c   1.000
_cell.angle_alpha   90.00
_cell.angle_beta   90.00
_cell.angle_gamma   90.00
#
_symmetry.space_group_name_H-M   'P 1'
#
loop_
_entity.id
_entity.type
_entity.pdbx_description
1 polymer ?
#
loop_
_entity_poly.entity_id
_entity_poly.type
_entity_poly.pdbx_seq_one_letter_code
_entity_poly.pdbx_strand_id
1 'polypeptide(L)'
;MIINRIKGIEIHDEPDAWYLHVGAGENWHRLVKYTLQEGMPGLENLALIPGCVGSSPIQNIGAYGVELQRVCAYVDCVELATGKQVRLTAKECRFGYRDSIFKHEYQDRFAIVAVGLRLPKEWQPVLTYGDLTRLDPTTVTPQQVFNAVCHMRTTKLPDPKVNGNAGSFFKNPVVSAETAKALLAQFPTAPNYPRRVVQ
;
A
#
# COMPACT_ATOMS: atom_id res chain seq x y z
N MET A 1 23.00 5.45 9.43
CA MET A 1 21.61 5.05 9.10
C MET A 1 20.72 6.26 9.35
N ILE A 2 20.06 6.79 8.32
CA ILE A 2 19.10 7.90 8.49
C ILE A 2 17.79 7.28 8.99
N ILE A 3 17.27 7.78 10.12
CA ILE A 3 15.96 7.38 10.65
C ILE A 3 14.99 8.52 10.34
N ASN A 4 14.02 8.27 9.47
CA ASN A 4 12.98 9.25 9.17
C ASN A 4 12.02 9.37 10.37
N ARG A 5 12.05 10.51 11.05
CA ARG A 5 11.20 10.84 12.21
C ARG A 5 10.36 12.08 11.96
N ILE A 6 10.07 12.41 10.71
CA ILE A 6 9.12 13.47 10.38
C ILE A 6 7.72 12.94 10.73
N LYS A 7 7.11 13.52 11.75
CA LYS A 7 5.81 13.11 12.32
C LYS A 7 4.76 14.16 12.03
N GLY A 8 3.50 13.80 12.25
CA GLY A 8 2.36 14.69 12.02
C GLY A 8 1.38 14.09 11.03
N ILE A 9 0.10 14.30 11.31
CA ILE A 9 -1.02 13.95 10.44
C ILE A 9 -1.89 15.20 10.39
N GLU A 10 -1.95 15.83 9.23
CA GLU A 10 -2.88 16.92 8.95
C GLU A 10 -4.03 16.36 8.11
N ILE A 11 -5.26 16.75 8.44
CA ILE A 11 -6.48 16.25 7.79
C ILE A 11 -7.20 17.45 7.20
N HIS A 12 -7.48 17.38 5.91
CA HIS A 12 -8.39 18.29 5.22
C HIS A 12 -9.66 17.52 4.89
N ASP A 13 -10.77 17.98 5.45
CA ASP A 13 -12.09 17.36 5.29
C ASP A 13 -12.83 18.02 4.11
N GLU A 14 -12.87 17.35 2.97
CA GLU A 14 -13.56 17.81 1.77
C GLU A 14 -14.91 17.10 1.60
N PRO A 15 -15.86 17.64 0.82
CA PRO A 15 -17.19 17.03 0.68
C PRO A 15 -17.19 15.58 0.19
N ASP A 16 -16.23 15.18 -0.65
CA ASP A 16 -16.16 13.85 -1.27
C ASP A 16 -15.17 12.89 -0.60
N ALA A 17 -14.17 13.42 0.11
CA ALA A 17 -13.05 12.63 0.64
C ALA A 17 -12.32 13.35 1.78
N TRP A 18 -11.58 12.59 2.58
CA TRP A 18 -10.57 13.13 3.48
C TRP A 18 -9.20 13.11 2.79
N TYR A 19 -8.50 14.24 2.84
CA TYR A 19 -7.11 14.34 2.40
C TYR A 19 -6.18 14.39 3.61
N LEU A 20 -5.32 13.39 3.73
CA LEU A 20 -4.36 13.27 4.82
C LEU A 20 -2.98 13.66 4.31
N HIS A 21 -2.34 14.63 4.93
CA HIS A 21 -0.92 14.90 4.77
C HIS A 21 -0.18 14.26 5.95
N VAL A 22 0.61 13.22 5.67
CA VAL A 22 1.22 12.40 6.71
C VAL A 22 2.73 12.43 6.63
N GLY A 23 3.37 12.79 7.74
CA GLY A 23 4.82 12.80 7.86
C GLY A 23 5.43 11.43 7.56
N ALA A 24 6.53 11.42 6.80
CA ALA A 24 7.13 10.19 6.27
C ALA A 24 7.65 9.23 7.35
N GLY A 25 7.93 9.72 8.55
CA GLY A 25 8.34 8.92 9.70
C GLY A 25 7.19 8.23 10.44
N GLU A 26 5.93 8.51 10.10
CA GLU A 26 4.79 7.86 10.77
C GLU A 26 4.78 6.35 10.56
N ASN A 27 4.33 5.61 11.57
CA ASN A 27 4.23 4.15 11.43
C ASN A 27 2.98 3.82 10.61
N TRP A 28 3.15 3.04 9.54
CA TRP A 28 2.05 2.73 8.62
C TRP A 28 0.87 2.06 9.33
N HIS A 29 1.11 0.98 10.08
CA HIS A 29 0.01 0.26 10.73
C HIS A 29 -0.71 1.09 11.80
N ARG A 30 0.02 1.96 12.52
CA ARG A 30 -0.61 2.91 13.46
C ARG A 30 -1.47 3.93 12.72
N LEU A 31 -1.03 4.43 11.56
CA LEU A 31 -1.86 5.29 10.71
C LEU A 31 -3.15 4.55 10.30
N VAL A 32 -3.07 3.32 9.80
CA VAL A 32 -4.28 2.53 9.43
C VAL A 32 -5.25 2.40 10.60
N LYS A 33 -4.75 2.13 11.81
CA LYS A 33 -5.61 2.06 13.01
C LYS A 33 -6.24 3.42 13.33
N TYR A 34 -5.44 4.48 13.27
CA TYR A 34 -5.89 5.83 13.54
C TYR A 34 -7.00 6.26 12.57
N THR A 35 -6.83 6.05 11.26
CA THR A 35 -7.85 6.45 10.29
C THR A 35 -9.17 5.72 10.50
N LEU A 36 -9.14 4.42 10.86
CA LEU A 36 -10.35 3.68 11.18
C LEU A 36 -11.01 4.14 12.49
N GLN A 37 -10.23 4.53 13.50
CA GLN A 37 -10.74 5.09 14.75
C GLN A 37 -11.43 6.44 14.54
N GLU A 38 -10.89 7.28 13.64
CA GLU A 38 -11.48 8.57 13.27
C GLU A 38 -12.57 8.46 12.20
N GLY A 39 -13.01 7.25 11.83
CA GLY A 39 -14.09 7.06 10.86
C GLY A 39 -13.71 7.38 9.40
N MET A 40 -12.42 7.35 9.07
CA MET A 40 -11.87 7.57 7.72
C MET A 40 -11.40 6.22 7.10
N PRO A 41 -12.31 5.38 6.59
CA PRO A 41 -11.93 4.09 6.01
C PRO A 41 -11.24 4.23 4.64
N GLY A 42 -10.65 3.14 4.16
CA GLY A 42 -9.96 3.05 2.87
C GLY A 42 -8.56 2.44 2.94
N LEU A 43 -8.02 2.22 4.14
CA LEU A 43 -6.68 1.65 4.36
C LEU A 43 -6.70 0.24 4.97
N GLU A 44 -7.88 -0.30 5.31
CA GLU A 44 -8.06 -1.54 6.06
C GLU A 44 -7.42 -2.78 5.40
N ASN A 45 -7.43 -2.89 4.07
CA ASN A 45 -6.75 -3.95 3.33
C ASN A 45 -5.22 -3.93 3.48
N LEU A 46 -4.66 -2.77 3.82
CA LEU A 46 -3.23 -2.54 4.00
C LEU A 46 -2.80 -2.62 5.48
N ALA A 47 -3.66 -3.15 6.35
CA ALA A 47 -3.37 -3.34 7.76
C ALA A 47 -2.18 -4.30 7.99
N LEU A 48 -1.47 -4.07 9.10
CA LEU A 48 -0.34 -4.87 9.58
C LEU A 48 0.82 -5.00 8.57
N ILE A 49 0.91 -4.09 7.60
CA ILE A 49 2.12 -3.89 6.80
C ILE A 49 3.15 -3.14 7.67
N PRO A 50 4.36 -3.69 7.86
CA PRO A 50 5.40 -3.04 8.64
C PRO A 50 6.00 -1.84 7.90
N GLY A 51 6.70 -0.99 8.63
CA GLY A 51 7.44 0.16 8.08
C GLY A 51 6.78 1.51 8.33
N CYS A 52 7.39 2.52 7.72
CA CYS A 52 6.96 3.91 7.83
C CYS A 52 6.13 4.34 6.63
N VAL A 53 5.31 5.39 6.81
CA VAL A 53 4.47 5.97 5.77
C VAL A 53 5.31 6.43 4.57
N GLY A 54 6.48 7.03 4.79
CA GLY A 54 7.37 7.46 3.71
C GLY A 54 7.95 6.34 2.87
N SER A 55 8.00 5.10 3.39
CA SER A 55 8.43 3.94 2.61
C SER A 55 7.29 3.31 1.82
N SER A 56 6.04 3.65 2.13
CA SER A 56 4.85 3.08 1.50
C SER A 56 4.81 3.31 -0.02
N PRO A 57 5.21 4.49 -0.58
CA PRO A 57 5.16 4.73 -2.02
C PRO A 57 6.27 4.00 -2.78
N ILE A 58 7.44 3.77 -2.15
CA ILE A 58 8.64 3.26 -2.84
C ILE A 58 8.36 1.93 -3.55
N GLN A 59 7.70 1.01 -2.87
CA GLN A 59 7.28 -0.27 -3.45
C GLN A 59 5.77 -0.35 -3.68
N ASN A 60 5.04 0.78 -3.70
CA ASN A 60 3.58 0.79 -3.85
C ASN A 60 2.93 -0.31 -2.99
N ILE A 61 3.07 -0.20 -1.66
CA ILE A 61 2.68 -1.28 -0.75
C ILE A 61 1.28 -1.79 -1.08
N GLY A 62 1.11 -3.10 -1.02
CA GLY A 62 -0.16 -3.70 -1.43
C GLY A 62 -0.40 -5.05 -0.79
N ALA A 63 -1.64 -5.26 -0.39
CA ALA A 63 -2.12 -6.50 0.19
C ALA A 63 -3.63 -6.63 -0.07
N TYR A 64 -4.11 -7.86 -0.17
CA TYR A 64 -5.53 -8.19 -0.22
C TYR A 64 -6.33 -7.37 -1.26
N GLY A 65 -5.81 -7.26 -2.48
CA GLY A 65 -6.49 -6.60 -3.60
C GLY A 65 -6.39 -5.07 -3.63
N VAL A 66 -5.66 -4.44 -2.70
CA VAL A 66 -5.40 -3.00 -2.67
C VAL A 66 -3.91 -2.72 -2.75
N GLU A 67 -3.55 -1.66 -3.47
CA GLU A 67 -2.20 -1.08 -3.54
C GLU A 67 -2.29 0.41 -3.18
N LEU A 68 -1.21 0.99 -2.65
CA LEU A 68 -1.17 2.38 -2.19
C LEU A 68 -1.62 3.36 -3.28
N GLN A 69 -1.29 3.11 -4.54
CA GLN A 69 -1.70 3.95 -5.68
C GLN A 69 -3.19 4.23 -5.77
N ARG A 70 -4.05 3.37 -5.18
CA ARG A 70 -5.51 3.57 -5.14
C ARG A 70 -5.91 4.78 -4.29
N VAL A 71 -5.12 5.08 -3.26
CA VAL A 71 -5.41 6.12 -2.24
C VAL A 71 -4.33 7.19 -2.18
N CYS A 72 -3.19 7.02 -2.86
CA CYS A 72 -2.15 8.04 -2.92
C CYS A 72 -2.65 9.25 -3.72
N ALA A 73 -2.58 10.44 -3.13
CA ALA A 73 -2.80 11.71 -3.83
C ALA A 73 -1.48 12.27 -4.36
N TYR A 74 -0.46 12.32 -3.50
CA TYR A 74 0.87 12.85 -3.82
C TYR A 74 1.94 12.32 -2.87
N VAL A 75 3.21 12.58 -3.20
CA VAL A 75 4.37 12.29 -2.36
C VAL A 75 5.28 13.52 -2.34
N ASP A 76 5.57 14.02 -1.15
CA ASP A 76 6.49 15.14 -0.95
C ASP A 76 7.90 14.63 -0.70
N CYS A 77 8.84 15.20 -1.43
CA CYS A 77 10.24 14.86 -1.41
C CYS A 77 11.10 16.10 -1.19
N VAL A 78 12.29 15.88 -0.65
CA VAL A 78 13.38 16.86 -0.67
C VAL A 78 14.53 16.30 -1.52
N GLU A 79 15.03 17.08 -2.47
CA GLU A 79 16.27 16.74 -3.17
C GLU A 79 17.45 16.94 -2.22
N LEU A 80 18.21 15.87 -1.98
CA LEU A 80 19.24 15.84 -0.94
C LEU A 80 20.39 16.81 -1.22
N ALA A 81 20.73 17.01 -2.49
CA ALA A 81 21.85 17.86 -2.89
C ALA A 81 21.56 19.36 -2.72
N THR A 82 20.30 19.77 -2.85
CA THR A 82 19.91 21.19 -2.94
C THR A 82 18.99 21.64 -1.80
N GLY A 83 18.38 20.70 -1.08
CA GLY A 83 17.32 20.99 -0.11
C GLY A 83 15.99 21.41 -0.77
N LYS A 84 15.88 21.36 -2.10
CA LYS A 84 14.68 21.77 -2.82
C LYS A 84 13.55 20.78 -2.59
N GLN A 85 12.38 21.31 -2.22
CA GLN A 85 11.17 20.52 -2.05
C GLN A 85 10.50 20.28 -3.41
N VAL A 86 10.03 19.07 -3.63
CA VAL A 86 9.30 18.64 -4.83
C VAL A 86 8.12 17.79 -4.41
N ARG A 87 6.94 18.10 -4.94
CA ARG A 87 5.75 17.26 -4.81
C ARG A 87 5.52 16.51 -6.11
N LEU A 88 5.42 15.18 -6.02
CA LEU A 88 4.98 14.34 -7.14
C LEU A 88 3.53 13.96 -6.94
N THR A 89 2.70 14.15 -7.96
CA THR A 89 1.36 13.56 -8.02
C THR A 89 1.46 12.03 -8.05
N ALA A 90 0.36 11.34 -7.72
CA ALA A 90 0.31 9.87 -7.82
C ALA A 90 0.64 9.35 -9.23
N LYS A 91 0.27 10.10 -10.27
CA LYS A 91 0.61 9.78 -11.67
C LYS A 91 2.12 9.88 -11.93
N GLU A 92 2.75 10.95 -11.45
CA GLU A 92 4.20 11.16 -11.59
C GLU A 92 5.04 10.17 -10.78
N CYS A 93 4.47 9.59 -9.71
CA CYS A 93 5.10 8.51 -8.96
C CYS A 93 5.29 7.22 -9.76
N ARG A 94 4.61 7.08 -10.91
CA ARG A 94 4.70 5.92 -11.83
C ARG A 94 4.56 4.58 -11.09
N PHE A 95 3.53 4.47 -10.25
CA PHE A 95 3.30 3.26 -9.47
C PHE A 95 3.08 2.04 -10.36
N GLY A 96 3.69 0.93 -9.95
CA GLY A 96 3.50 -0.39 -10.54
C GLY A 96 3.57 -1.48 -9.47
N TYR A 97 3.56 -2.74 -9.89
CA TYR A 97 3.61 -3.86 -8.96
C TYR A 97 4.96 -3.94 -8.24
N ARG A 98 4.95 -3.60 -6.95
CA ARG A 98 6.17 -3.50 -6.13
C ARG A 98 7.20 -2.53 -6.72
N ASP A 99 6.72 -1.46 -7.33
CA ASP A 99 7.53 -0.54 -8.13
C ASP A 99 6.99 0.89 -8.12
N SER A 100 7.90 1.86 -8.30
CA SER A 100 7.63 3.29 -8.43
C SER A 100 8.88 4.00 -8.95
N ILE A 101 8.76 5.28 -9.30
CA ILE A 101 9.90 6.12 -9.69
C ILE A 101 11.00 6.20 -8.61
N PHE A 102 10.65 6.02 -7.33
CA PHE A 102 11.58 6.07 -6.20
C PHE A 102 12.52 4.87 -6.11
N LYS A 103 12.32 3.83 -6.94
CA LYS A 103 13.26 2.72 -7.11
C LYS A 103 14.16 2.88 -8.32
N HIS A 104 13.99 3.98 -9.05
CA HIS A 104 14.67 4.26 -10.31
C HIS A 104 15.30 5.65 -10.21
N GLU A 105 14.86 6.59 -11.04
CA GLU A 105 15.41 7.95 -11.16
C GLU A 105 15.51 8.72 -9.83
N TYR A 106 14.58 8.47 -8.90
CA TYR A 106 14.50 9.24 -7.64
C TYR A 106 15.21 8.55 -6.45
N GLN A 107 15.77 7.35 -6.63
CA GLN A 107 16.21 6.48 -5.53
C GLN A 107 17.23 7.13 -4.59
N ASP A 108 18.30 7.70 -5.15
CA ASP A 108 19.43 8.20 -4.35
C ASP A 108 19.46 9.73 -4.22
N ARG A 109 18.65 10.41 -5.05
CA ARG A 109 18.63 11.88 -5.14
C ARG A 109 17.64 12.54 -4.18
N PHE A 110 16.59 11.81 -3.79
CA PHE A 110 15.46 12.37 -3.05
C PHE A 110 15.20 11.58 -1.76
N ALA A 111 14.77 12.30 -0.72
CA ALA A 111 14.19 11.71 0.47
C ALA A 111 12.70 12.07 0.56
N ILE A 112 11.84 11.06 0.73
CA ILE A 112 10.41 11.26 0.98
C ILE A 112 10.23 11.85 2.39
N VAL A 113 9.53 12.98 2.49
CA VAL A 113 9.30 13.72 3.73
C VAL A 113 7.84 13.70 4.18
N ALA A 114 6.89 13.54 3.25
CA ALA A 114 5.48 13.31 3.56
C ALA A 114 4.77 12.56 2.42
N VAL A 115 3.62 11.97 2.75
CA VAL A 115 2.74 11.30 1.79
C VAL A 115 1.34 11.85 1.94
N GLY A 116 0.76 12.26 0.80
CA GLY A 116 -0.63 12.67 0.69
C GLY A 116 -1.52 11.50 0.34
N LEU A 117 -2.56 11.24 1.14
CA LEU A 117 -3.55 10.20 0.91
C LEU A 117 -4.93 10.83 0.71
N ARG A 118 -5.74 10.27 -0.20
CA ARG A 118 -7.14 10.61 -0.42
C ARG A 118 -8.00 9.39 -0.06
N LEU A 119 -8.85 9.54 0.94
CA LEU A 119 -9.77 8.51 1.42
C LEU A 119 -11.21 8.94 1.11
N PRO A 120 -11.93 8.27 0.18
CA PRO A 120 -13.31 8.63 -0.16
C PRO A 120 -14.26 8.50 1.05
N LYS A 121 -15.19 9.45 1.20
CA LYS A 121 -16.26 9.37 2.20
C LYS A 121 -17.27 8.27 1.90
N GLU A 122 -17.57 8.08 0.62
CA GLU A 122 -18.32 6.92 0.14
C GLU A 122 -17.39 5.71 0.13
N TRP A 123 -17.37 4.98 1.24
CA TRP A 123 -16.53 3.81 1.39
C TRP A 123 -17.03 2.63 0.55
N GLN A 124 -16.12 2.02 -0.21
CA GLN A 124 -16.38 0.81 -0.99
C GLN A 124 -15.43 -0.31 -0.55
N PRO A 125 -15.93 -1.40 0.07
CA PRO A 125 -15.08 -2.50 0.53
C PRO A 125 -14.42 -3.23 -0.64
N VAL A 126 -13.15 -3.64 -0.46
CA VAL A 126 -12.41 -4.48 -1.41
C VAL A 126 -12.30 -5.90 -0.84
N LEU A 127 -13.13 -6.80 -1.36
CA LEU A 127 -13.33 -8.15 -0.84
C LEU A 127 -12.89 -9.26 -1.80
N THR A 128 -12.12 -8.92 -2.83
CA THR A 128 -11.82 -9.83 -3.97
C THR A 128 -10.71 -10.85 -3.70
N TYR A 129 -10.15 -10.91 -2.48
CA TYR A 129 -8.94 -11.68 -2.20
C TYR A 129 -9.09 -12.61 -0.99
N GLY A 130 -8.77 -13.90 -1.20
CA GLY A 130 -8.64 -14.88 -0.12
C GLY A 130 -9.90 -14.99 0.73
N ASP A 131 -9.74 -15.01 2.05
CA ASP A 131 -10.87 -15.19 2.97
C ASP A 131 -11.79 -13.96 3.05
N LEU A 132 -11.40 -12.80 2.48
CA LEU A 132 -12.27 -11.62 2.41
C LEU A 132 -13.48 -11.83 1.50
N THR A 133 -13.40 -12.75 0.52
CA THR A 133 -14.53 -13.04 -0.39
C THR A 133 -15.73 -13.65 0.32
N ARG A 134 -15.56 -14.08 1.58
CA ARG A 134 -16.61 -14.66 2.42
C ARG A 134 -17.38 -13.60 3.22
N LEU A 135 -16.89 -12.36 3.23
CA LEU A 135 -17.57 -11.24 3.87
C LEU A 135 -18.69 -10.74 2.96
N ASP A 136 -19.85 -10.44 3.55
CA ASP A 136 -21.00 -9.89 2.84
C ASP A 136 -20.77 -8.41 2.50
N PRO A 137 -20.71 -8.02 1.21
CA PRO A 137 -20.46 -6.63 0.81
C PRO A 137 -21.50 -5.63 1.34
N THR A 138 -22.71 -6.09 1.68
CA THR A 138 -23.82 -5.22 2.09
C THR A 138 -23.80 -4.88 3.58
N THR A 139 -23.20 -5.73 4.41
CA THR A 139 -23.21 -5.61 5.87
C THR A 139 -21.81 -5.43 6.47
N VAL A 140 -20.75 -5.71 5.69
CA VAL A 140 -19.38 -5.62 6.17
C VAL A 140 -19.00 -4.20 6.59
N THR A 141 -18.26 -4.08 7.68
CA THR A 141 -17.69 -2.81 8.15
C THR A 141 -16.18 -2.73 7.87
N PRO A 142 -15.58 -1.52 7.80
CA PRO A 142 -14.14 -1.36 7.65
C PRO A 142 -13.35 -2.09 8.75
N GLN A 143 -13.88 -2.09 9.98
CA GLN A 143 -13.27 -2.77 11.13
C GLN A 143 -13.29 -4.30 10.97
N GLN A 144 -14.34 -4.88 10.39
CA GLN A 144 -14.39 -6.32 10.10
C GLN A 144 -13.35 -6.71 9.04
N VAL A 145 -13.19 -5.92 7.97
CA VAL A 145 -12.14 -6.13 6.98
C VAL A 145 -10.75 -6.03 7.61
N PHE A 146 -10.50 -4.98 8.41
CA PHE A 146 -9.24 -4.81 9.14
C PHE A 146 -8.92 -6.02 10.03
N ASN A 147 -9.90 -6.50 10.80
CA ASN A 147 -9.73 -7.65 11.69
C ASN A 147 -9.42 -8.93 10.90
N ALA A 148 -10.16 -9.18 9.81
CA ALA A 148 -9.93 -10.33 8.93
C ALA A 148 -8.53 -10.29 8.29
N VAL A 149 -8.10 -9.11 7.81
CA VAL A 149 -6.76 -8.89 7.27
C VAL A 149 -5.68 -9.15 8.32
N CYS A 150 -5.83 -8.60 9.52
CA CYS A 150 -4.88 -8.82 10.61
C CYS A 150 -4.80 -10.31 10.96
N HIS A 151 -5.94 -11.00 11.08
CA HIS A 151 -6.00 -12.43 11.38
C HIS A 151 -5.30 -13.28 10.30
N MET A 152 -5.58 -13.04 9.01
CA MET A 152 -4.90 -13.75 7.92
C MET A 152 -3.39 -13.50 7.91
N ARG A 153 -2.95 -12.28 8.26
CA ARG A 153 -1.52 -11.95 8.31
C ARG A 153 -0.83 -12.60 9.50
N THR A 154 -1.40 -12.55 10.70
CA THR A 154 -0.79 -13.15 11.90
C THR A 154 -0.76 -14.67 11.86
N THR A 155 -1.70 -15.32 11.16
CA THR A 155 -1.72 -16.78 11.00
C THR A 155 -0.76 -17.27 9.93
N LYS A 156 -0.52 -16.50 8.85
CA LYS A 156 0.29 -16.94 7.70
C LYS A 156 1.72 -16.39 7.70
N LEU A 157 1.98 -15.24 8.32
CA LEU A 157 3.28 -14.57 8.27
C LEU A 157 4.04 -14.75 9.60
N PRO A 158 5.33 -15.15 9.56
CA PRO A 158 6.14 -15.24 10.76
C PRO A 158 6.36 -13.84 11.37
N ASP A 159 6.19 -13.71 12.69
CA ASP A 159 6.45 -12.45 13.39
C ASP A 159 7.96 -12.15 13.36
N PRO A 160 8.40 -11.01 12.79
CA PRO A 160 9.80 -10.60 12.79
C PRO A 160 10.43 -10.51 14.18
N LYS A 161 9.64 -10.31 15.25
CA LYS A 161 10.11 -10.30 16.64
C LYS A 161 10.47 -11.69 17.17
N VAL A 162 9.88 -12.74 16.60
CA VAL A 162 10.20 -14.13 16.92
C VAL A 162 11.37 -14.58 16.02
N ASN A 163 11.18 -14.47 14.70
CA ASN A 163 12.19 -14.82 13.70
C ASN A 163 12.33 -13.67 12.70
N GLY A 164 13.49 -13.02 12.68
CA GLY A 164 13.78 -11.90 11.79
C GLY A 164 13.50 -12.24 10.32
N ASN A 165 12.63 -11.45 9.69
CA ASN A 165 12.28 -11.59 8.28
C ASN A 165 11.91 -10.22 7.68
N ALA A 166 11.96 -10.11 6.36
CA ALA A 166 11.60 -8.90 5.61
C ALA A 166 10.26 -9.05 4.86
N GLY A 167 9.38 -9.95 5.32
CA GLY A 167 8.18 -10.36 4.59
C GLY A 167 8.50 -11.22 3.36
N SER A 168 7.69 -11.10 2.30
CA SER A 168 7.89 -11.82 1.04
C SER A 168 9.23 -11.41 0.40
N PHE A 169 10.19 -12.33 0.41
CA PHE A 169 11.52 -12.09 -0.14
C PHE A 169 11.52 -11.97 -1.67
N PHE A 170 10.65 -12.73 -2.34
CA PHE A 170 10.47 -12.69 -3.79
C PHE A 170 9.20 -11.93 -4.17
N LYS A 171 9.26 -11.21 -5.29
CA LYS A 171 8.06 -10.73 -5.99
C LYS A 171 7.38 -11.92 -6.69
N ASN A 172 6.07 -11.83 -6.89
CA ASN A 172 5.41 -12.76 -7.81
C ASN A 172 5.86 -12.42 -9.24
N PRO A 173 6.42 -13.39 -10.00
CA PRO A 173 6.91 -13.13 -11.35
C PRO A 173 5.75 -12.73 -12.27
N VAL A 174 5.96 -11.67 -13.05
CA VAL A 174 5.05 -11.28 -14.14
C VAL A 174 5.65 -11.83 -15.43
N VAL A 175 4.89 -12.68 -16.11
CA VAL A 175 5.34 -13.39 -17.33
C VAL A 175 4.40 -13.09 -18.49
N SER A 176 4.85 -13.35 -19.72
CA SER A 176 4.02 -13.20 -20.91
C SER A 176 2.87 -14.21 -20.94
N ALA A 177 1.84 -13.94 -21.75
CA ALA A 177 0.69 -14.84 -21.90
C ALA A 177 1.11 -16.21 -22.44
N GLU A 178 2.10 -16.25 -23.33
CA GLU A 178 2.67 -17.47 -23.92
C GLU A 178 3.36 -18.31 -22.84
N THR A 179 4.18 -17.65 -22.00
CA THR A 179 4.88 -18.31 -20.89
C THR A 179 3.88 -18.86 -19.88
N ALA A 180 2.86 -18.08 -19.51
CA ALA A 180 1.81 -18.52 -18.60
C ALA A 180 1.05 -19.72 -19.16
N LYS A 181 0.69 -19.71 -20.45
CA LYS A 181 -0.01 -20.81 -21.12
C LYS A 181 0.83 -22.10 -21.12
N ALA A 182 2.11 -22.01 -21.45
CA ALA A 182 3.02 -23.15 -21.43
C ALA A 182 3.16 -23.74 -20.01
N LEU A 183 3.34 -22.87 -19.00
CA LEU A 183 3.45 -23.28 -17.60
C LEU A 183 2.17 -23.95 -17.10
N LEU A 184 0.99 -23.38 -17.38
CA LEU A 184 -0.29 -23.91 -16.93
C LEU A 184 -0.67 -25.23 -17.62
N ALA A 185 -0.19 -25.47 -18.84
CA ALA A 185 -0.36 -26.77 -19.49
C ALA A 185 0.39 -27.88 -18.72
N GLN A 186 1.54 -27.56 -18.13
CA GLN A 186 2.34 -28.51 -17.35
C GLN A 186 1.96 -28.56 -15.87
N PHE A 187 1.55 -27.42 -15.29
CA PHE A 187 1.19 -27.26 -13.89
C PHE A 187 -0.21 -26.62 -13.78
N PRO A 188 -1.29 -27.39 -14.03
CA PRO A 188 -2.65 -26.85 -14.16
C PRO A 188 -3.20 -26.22 -12.88
N THR A 189 -2.67 -26.60 -11.72
CA THR A 189 -3.08 -26.07 -10.41
C THR A 189 -2.21 -24.89 -9.95
N ALA A 190 -1.26 -24.41 -10.76
CA ALA A 190 -0.41 -23.29 -10.39
C ALA A 190 -1.26 -22.01 -10.20
N PRO A 191 -1.25 -21.39 -8.99
CA PRO A 191 -2.00 -20.16 -8.76
C PRO A 191 -1.50 -19.04 -9.68
N ASN A 192 -2.40 -18.46 -10.46
CA ASN A 192 -2.09 -17.39 -11.38
C ASN A 192 -3.22 -16.35 -11.39
N TYR A 193 -2.86 -15.10 -11.67
CA TYR A 193 -3.78 -13.97 -11.70
C TYR A 193 -3.58 -13.21 -13.01
N PRO A 194 -4.47 -13.38 -14.01
CA PRO A 194 -4.40 -12.63 -15.26
C PRO A 194 -4.54 -11.12 -14.98
N ARG A 195 -3.54 -10.33 -15.39
CA ARG A 195 -3.63 -8.86 -15.36
C ARG A 195 -4.26 -8.37 -16.66
N ARG A 196 -5.29 -7.54 -16.56
CA ARG A 196 -5.69 -6.71 -17.71
C ARG A 196 -4.66 -5.59 -17.86
N VAL A 197 -4.03 -5.51 -19.03
CA VAL A 197 -3.27 -4.31 -19.40
C VAL A 197 -4.32 -3.22 -19.62
N VAL A 198 -4.39 -2.25 -18.71
CA VAL A 198 -5.14 -1.02 -18.96
C VAL A 198 -4.25 -0.20 -19.90
N GLN A 199 -4.74 0.04 -21.12
CA GLN A 199 -4.10 0.96 -22.07
C GLN A 199 -4.15 2.39 -21.54
#